data_AF-A0A3R7RXH3-F1
#
_entry.id   AF-A0A3R7RXH3-F1
#
_cell.length_a   1.000
_cell.length_b   1.000
_cell.length_c   1.000
_cell.angle_alpha   90.00
_cell.angle_beta   90.00
_cell.angle_gamma   90.00
#
_symmetry.space_group_name_H-M   'P 1'
#
loop_
_entity.id
_entity.type
_entity.pdbx_description
1 polymer ?
#
loop_
_entity_poly.entity_id
_entity_poly.type
_entity_poly.pdbx_seq_one_letter_code
_entity_poly.pdbx_strand_id
1 'polypeptide(L)'
;MPSTDPEWYAKGLRFSCTQCGNCCTGAPGIVAFSLEEGEVMAKRLEMSVGDFYRRFARKVNGAWSLTERKTSFGYDCVFLDRESNPGVAGCRLYEDRPKQCRTWPFWPENLESPQAWEDAKANTPCPGMGRGVLVPIDSIRIQRNDPG
;
A
#
# COMPACT_ATOMS: atom_id res chain seq x y z
N MET A 1 7.08 23.69 -16.31
CA MET A 1 5.69 24.18 -16.47
C MET A 1 4.77 23.06 -16.05
N PRO A 2 3.77 23.28 -15.18
CA PRO A 2 2.82 22.20 -14.88
C PRO A 2 1.98 21.94 -16.14
N SER A 3 1.83 20.66 -16.50
CA SER A 3 1.09 20.19 -17.66
C SER A 3 -0.36 20.70 -17.64
N THR A 4 -0.80 21.31 -18.72
CA THR A 4 -2.11 21.96 -18.86
C THR A 4 -3.22 21.05 -19.39
N ASP A 5 -2.99 19.74 -19.48
CA ASP A 5 -4.10 18.81 -19.69
C ASP A 5 -4.84 18.55 -18.38
N PRO A 6 -6.18 18.62 -18.36
CA PRO A 6 -6.92 18.20 -17.18
C PRO A 6 -6.59 16.73 -16.92
N GLU A 7 -6.07 16.45 -15.72
CA GLU A 7 -5.80 15.08 -15.26
C GLU A 7 -6.98 14.17 -15.64
N TRP A 8 -6.71 13.03 -16.28
CA TRP A 8 -7.79 12.17 -16.82
C TRP A 8 -8.78 11.68 -15.75
N TYR A 9 -8.33 11.67 -14.50
CA TYR A 9 -9.11 11.40 -13.29
C TYR A 9 -9.73 12.67 -12.67
N ALA A 10 -9.99 13.72 -13.44
CA ALA A 10 -10.54 14.98 -12.92
C ALA A 10 -11.86 14.81 -12.15
N LYS A 11 -12.64 13.76 -12.47
CA LYS A 11 -13.89 13.40 -11.79
C LYS A 11 -13.68 12.56 -10.51
N GLY A 12 -12.43 12.35 -10.11
CA GLY A 12 -12.05 11.40 -9.07
C GLY A 12 -12.02 9.95 -9.57
N LEU A 13 -11.56 9.07 -8.70
CA LEU A 13 -11.47 7.62 -8.94
C LEU A 13 -12.09 6.88 -7.76
N ARG A 14 -12.60 5.68 -8.00
CA ARG A 14 -13.20 4.86 -6.95
C ARG A 14 -12.19 3.86 -6.39
N PHE A 15 -12.09 3.82 -5.06
CA PHE A 15 -11.31 2.80 -4.39
C PHE A 15 -11.84 2.50 -3.00
N SER A 16 -11.83 1.21 -2.63
CA SER A 16 -11.95 0.76 -1.24
C SER A 16 -11.20 -0.54 -1.06
N CYS A 17 -10.33 -0.64 -0.05
CA CYS A 17 -9.65 -1.90 0.24
C CYS A 17 -10.68 -2.96 0.65
N THR A 18 -10.68 -4.09 -0.05
CA THR A 18 -11.57 -5.22 0.24
C THR A 18 -10.87 -6.32 1.05
N GLN A 19 -9.67 -6.04 1.58
CA GLN A 19 -8.83 -7.01 2.28
C GLN A 19 -8.58 -8.30 1.46
N CYS A 20 -8.43 -8.14 0.13
CA CYS A 20 -8.10 -9.26 -0.77
C CYS A 20 -6.65 -9.75 -0.62
N GLY A 21 -5.77 -8.90 -0.09
CA GLY A 21 -4.34 -9.20 0.10
C GLY A 21 -3.48 -9.08 -1.16
N ASN A 22 -4.06 -8.79 -2.33
CA ASN A 22 -3.34 -8.83 -3.61
C ASN A 22 -2.24 -7.76 -3.74
N CYS A 23 -2.39 -6.60 -3.09
CA CYS A 23 -1.32 -5.58 -3.03
C CYS A 23 -0.31 -5.81 -1.89
N CYS A 24 -0.51 -6.84 -1.06
CA CYS A 24 0.34 -7.14 0.10
C CYS A 24 1.07 -8.49 -0.06
N THR A 25 1.04 -9.08 -1.26
CA THR A 25 1.56 -10.41 -1.57
C THR A 25 2.14 -10.47 -2.98
N GLY A 26 2.66 -11.63 -3.37
CA GLY A 26 3.10 -11.92 -4.74
C GLY A 26 4.62 -11.98 -4.87
N ALA A 27 5.17 -11.23 -5.83
CA ALA A 27 6.61 -11.13 -6.02
C ALA A 27 7.27 -10.39 -4.85
N PRO A 28 8.58 -10.61 -4.59
CA PRO A 28 9.31 -9.83 -3.59
C PRO A 28 9.17 -8.32 -3.86
N GLY A 29 8.65 -7.59 -2.89
CA GLY A 29 8.39 -6.16 -2.97
C GLY A 29 9.17 -5.37 -1.93
N ILE A 30 9.17 -4.05 -2.06
CA ILE A 30 9.72 -3.12 -1.07
C ILE A 30 8.55 -2.30 -0.53
N VAL A 31 8.31 -2.40 0.78
CA VAL A 31 7.35 -1.55 1.50
C VAL A 31 8.15 -0.61 2.37
N ALA A 32 8.60 0.49 1.77
CA ALA A 32 9.35 1.54 2.41
C ALA A 32 8.50 2.27 3.46
N PHE A 33 9.15 2.71 4.52
CA PHE A 33 8.52 3.50 5.57
C PHE A 33 9.53 4.43 6.25
N SER A 34 9.05 5.56 6.77
CA SER A 34 9.87 6.54 7.49
C SER A 34 10.20 6.09 8.92
N LEU A 35 11.14 6.78 9.59
CA LEU A 35 11.41 6.48 11.00
C LEU A 35 10.17 6.71 11.89
N GLU A 36 9.44 7.80 11.63
CA GLU A 36 8.20 8.15 12.33
C GLU A 36 7.13 7.07 12.16
N GLU A 37 6.96 6.53 10.94
CA GLU A 37 6.04 5.43 10.68
C GLU A 37 6.47 4.15 11.41
N GLY A 38 7.78 3.90 11.50
CA GLY A 38 8.33 2.81 12.30
C GLY A 38 7.94 2.90 13.77
N GLU A 39 8.01 4.10 14.35
CA GLU A 39 7.61 4.35 15.74
C GLU A 39 6.11 4.14 15.96
N VAL A 40 5.27 4.65 15.05
CA VAL A 40 3.81 4.46 15.11
C VAL A 40 3.45 2.98 15.00
N MET A 41 4.05 2.25 14.06
CA MET A 41 3.81 0.82 13.89
C MET A 41 4.29 0.01 15.11
N ALA A 42 5.46 0.35 15.69
CA ALA A 42 5.96 -0.28 16.91
C ALA A 42 5.00 -0.06 18.10
N LYS A 43 4.50 1.17 18.25
CA LYS A 43 3.51 1.52 19.28
C LYS A 43 2.21 0.73 19.10
N ARG A 44 1.72 0.60 17.87
CA ARG A 44 0.50 -0.19 17.55
C ARG A 44 0.65 -1.66 17.93
N LEU A 45 1.86 -2.20 17.85
CA LEU A 45 2.18 -3.57 18.23
C LEU A 45 2.58 -3.72 19.70
N GLU A 46 2.45 -2.64 20.49
CA GLU A 46 2.78 -2.58 21.91
C GLU A 46 4.21 -3.10 22.20
N MET A 47 5.18 -2.70 21.37
CA MET A 47 6.57 -3.12 21.51
C MET A 47 7.56 -1.98 21.34
N SER A 48 8.82 -2.25 21.71
CA SER A 48 9.90 -1.29 21.52
C SER A 48 10.19 -1.08 20.03
N VAL A 49 10.59 0.14 19.67
CA VAL A 49 11.02 0.49 18.31
C VAL A 49 12.18 -0.41 17.87
N GLY A 50 13.14 -0.69 18.76
CA GLY A 50 14.25 -1.59 18.46
C GLY A 50 13.82 -3.02 18.14
N ASP A 51 12.83 -3.56 18.86
CA ASP A 51 12.26 -4.88 18.56
C ASP A 51 11.52 -4.89 17.23
N PHE A 52 10.77 -3.83 16.94
CA PHE A 52 10.08 -3.67 15.66
C PHE A 52 11.07 -3.74 14.50
N TYR A 53 12.13 -2.93 14.52
CA TYR A 53 13.13 -2.94 13.46
C TYR A 53 13.84 -4.27 13.31
N ARG A 54 14.15 -4.96 14.42
CA ARG A 54 14.78 -6.28 14.38
C ARG A 54 13.89 -7.37 13.80
N ARG A 55 12.58 -7.32 14.09
CA ARG A 55 11.65 -8.42 13.76
C ARG A 55 10.93 -8.22 12.44
N PHE A 56 10.61 -6.98 12.09
CA PHE A 56 9.67 -6.66 11.03
C PHE A 56 10.23 -5.75 9.95
N ALA A 57 11.46 -5.26 10.09
CA ALA A 57 12.09 -4.38 9.11
C ALA A 57 13.41 -4.93 8.59
N ARG A 58 13.78 -4.50 7.39
CA ARG A 58 15.07 -4.73 6.74
C ARG A 58 15.52 -3.44 6.06
N LYS A 59 16.83 -3.27 5.86
CA LYS A 59 17.35 -2.18 5.02
C LYS A 59 17.45 -2.62 3.57
N VAL A 60 16.90 -1.83 2.66
CA VAL A 60 17.01 -2.01 1.21
C VAL A 60 17.43 -0.67 0.61
N ASN A 61 18.55 -0.64 -0.12
CA ASN A 61 19.07 0.58 -0.75
C ASN A 61 19.19 1.80 0.20
N GLY A 62 19.52 1.54 1.48
CA GLY A 62 19.66 2.58 2.50
C GLY A 62 18.35 3.00 3.20
N ALA A 63 17.19 2.62 2.68
CA ALA A 63 15.88 2.86 3.29
C ALA A 63 15.40 1.66 4.12
N TRP A 64 14.50 1.91 5.07
CA TRP A 64 13.83 0.85 5.80
C TRP A 64 12.64 0.32 5.01
N SER A 65 12.50 -1.00 4.96
CA SER A 65 11.37 -1.70 4.34
C SER A 65 10.84 -2.76 5.28
N LEU A 66 9.53 -3.00 5.27
CA LEU A 66 8.96 -4.15 5.96
C LEU A 66 9.49 -5.46 5.39
N THR A 67 9.58 -6.47 6.23
CA THR A 67 9.94 -7.83 5.83
C THR A 67 8.74 -8.58 5.24
N GLU A 68 9.04 -9.66 4.55
CA GLU A 68 8.05 -10.53 3.91
C GLU A 68 8.30 -11.98 4.34
N ARG A 69 7.26 -12.79 4.30
CA ARG A 69 7.32 -14.23 4.58
C ARG A 69 6.83 -15.00 3.35
N LYS A 70 7.55 -16.08 3.02
CA LYS A 70 7.16 -16.96 1.90
C LYS A 70 5.94 -17.79 2.29
N THR A 71 4.90 -17.76 1.47
CA THR A 71 3.64 -18.52 1.63
C THR A 71 3.25 -19.19 0.31
N SER A 72 2.12 -19.89 0.27
CA SER A 72 1.55 -20.44 -0.96
C SER A 72 1.12 -19.37 -1.97
N PHE A 73 1.00 -18.11 -1.56
CA PHE A 73 0.63 -16.97 -2.41
C PHE A 73 1.84 -16.18 -2.93
N GLY A 74 3.07 -16.55 -2.55
CA GLY A 74 4.30 -15.83 -2.87
C GLY A 74 4.95 -15.26 -1.61
N TYR A 75 5.26 -13.97 -1.60
CA TYR A 75 5.83 -13.26 -0.47
C TYR A 75 4.79 -12.36 0.17
N ASP A 76 4.15 -12.84 1.25
CA ASP A 76 3.21 -12.04 2.02
C ASP A 76 3.99 -11.03 2.89
N CYS A 77 3.53 -9.78 2.95
CA CYS A 77 3.99 -8.82 3.94
C CYS A 77 3.86 -9.43 5.35
N VAL A 78 4.84 -9.17 6.23
CA VAL A 78 4.86 -9.71 7.60
C VAL A 78 3.62 -9.34 8.44
N PHE A 79 2.89 -8.29 8.05
CA PHE A 79 1.65 -7.87 8.70
C PHE A 79 0.37 -8.30 8.01
N LEU A 80 0.44 -8.96 6.86
CA LEU A 80 -0.72 -9.61 6.26
C LEU A 80 -1.11 -10.81 7.14
N ASP A 81 -2.39 -10.96 7.41
CA ASP A 81 -2.96 -12.04 8.21
C ASP A 81 -4.09 -12.69 7.43
N ARG A 82 -3.96 -13.99 7.22
CA ARG A 82 -4.91 -14.83 6.49
C ARG A 82 -5.53 -15.91 7.39
N GLU A 83 -5.10 -15.97 8.65
CA GLU A 83 -5.38 -17.08 9.57
C GLU A 83 -6.48 -16.68 10.55
N SER A 84 -6.44 -15.46 11.08
CA SER A 84 -7.41 -15.02 12.10
C SER A 84 -8.86 -14.93 11.58
N ASN A 85 -9.04 -14.73 10.27
CA ASN A 85 -10.35 -14.68 9.64
C ASN A 85 -10.32 -15.38 8.27
N PRO A 86 -10.73 -16.65 8.19
CA PRO A 86 -10.68 -17.42 6.94
C PRO A 86 -11.41 -16.73 5.79
N GLY A 87 -10.72 -16.60 4.65
CA GLY A 87 -11.24 -15.91 3.47
C GLY A 87 -10.94 -14.41 3.43
N VAL A 88 -10.34 -13.85 4.48
CA VAL A 88 -9.90 -12.45 4.54
C VAL A 88 -8.38 -12.38 4.66
N ALA A 89 -7.74 -11.51 3.88
CA ALA A 89 -6.33 -11.19 4.00
C ALA A 89 -6.18 -9.80 4.63
N GLY A 90 -6.37 -9.76 5.95
CA GLY A 90 -6.39 -8.52 6.74
C GLY A 90 -4.98 -8.02 7.05
N CYS A 91 -4.78 -6.70 7.11
CA CYS A 91 -3.52 -6.13 7.60
C CYS A 91 -3.63 -5.89 9.10
N ARG A 92 -2.72 -6.44 9.90
CA ARG A 92 -2.67 -6.23 11.36
C ARG A 92 -2.39 -4.77 11.75
N LEU A 93 -1.84 -3.99 10.83
CA LEU A 93 -1.53 -2.57 11.01
C LEU A 93 -2.45 -1.66 10.18
N TYR A 94 -3.66 -2.10 9.80
CA TYR A 94 -4.47 -1.41 8.77
C TYR A 94 -4.61 0.12 8.96
N GLU A 95 -4.81 0.59 10.20
CA GLU A 95 -4.92 2.02 10.53
C GLU A 95 -3.57 2.75 10.53
N ASP A 96 -2.50 2.03 10.85
CA ASP A 96 -1.13 2.53 11.03
C ASP A 96 -0.20 2.09 9.89
N ARG A 97 -0.77 1.76 8.73
CA ARG A 97 -0.02 1.31 7.55
C ARG A 97 0.94 2.41 7.07
N PRO A 98 2.13 2.05 6.55
CA PRO A 98 2.99 2.99 5.87
C PRO A 98 2.25 3.73 4.75
N LYS A 99 2.67 4.97 4.46
CA LYS A 99 2.13 5.79 3.37
C LYS A 99 2.07 5.01 2.06
N GLN A 100 3.13 4.29 1.71
CA GLN A 100 3.16 3.46 0.50
C GLN A 100 1.98 2.49 0.41
N CYS A 101 1.60 1.84 1.51
CA CYS A 101 0.44 0.96 1.54
C CYS A 101 -0.90 1.71 1.60
N ARG A 102 -0.95 2.92 2.16
CA ARG A 102 -2.16 3.75 2.26
C ARG A 102 -2.52 4.43 0.95
N THR A 103 -1.51 4.81 0.17
CA THR A 103 -1.66 5.55 -1.09
C THR A 103 -1.94 4.64 -2.27
N TRP A 104 -1.77 3.32 -2.16
CA TRP A 104 -2.23 2.39 -3.19
C TRP A 104 -3.76 2.51 -3.38
N PRO A 105 -4.30 2.62 -4.61
CA PRO A 105 -3.65 2.51 -5.92
C PRO A 105 -3.30 3.85 -6.59
N PHE A 106 -3.24 4.95 -5.86
CA PHE A 106 -3.00 6.30 -6.36
C PHE A 106 -1.51 6.68 -6.48
N TRP A 107 -0.64 5.69 -6.67
CA TRP A 107 0.77 5.95 -6.94
C TRP A 107 0.95 6.68 -8.29
N PRO A 108 1.96 7.57 -8.42
CA PRO A 108 2.17 8.35 -9.64
C PRO A 108 2.15 7.52 -10.93
N GLU A 109 2.78 6.35 -10.93
CA GLU A 109 2.85 5.42 -12.08
C GLU A 109 1.47 4.90 -12.51
N ASN A 110 0.57 4.65 -11.57
CA ASN A 110 -0.79 4.17 -11.90
C ASN A 110 -1.68 5.30 -12.43
N LEU A 111 -1.33 6.55 -12.10
CA LEU A 111 -2.10 7.74 -12.47
C LEU A 111 -1.60 8.39 -13.76
N GLU A 112 -0.50 7.90 -14.35
CA GLU A 112 0.10 8.44 -15.57
C GLU A 112 -0.90 8.50 -16.73
N SER A 113 -1.73 7.47 -16.90
CA SER A 113 -2.75 7.40 -17.93
C SER A 113 -3.90 6.46 -17.55
N PRO A 114 -5.07 6.52 -18.23
CA PRO A 114 -6.12 5.53 -18.05
C PRO A 114 -5.64 4.10 -18.31
N GLN A 115 -4.70 3.93 -19.25
CA GLN A 115 -4.11 2.62 -19.55
C GLN A 115 -3.26 2.12 -18.38
N ALA A 116 -2.41 2.96 -17.80
CA ALA A 116 -1.57 2.59 -16.65
C ALA A 116 -2.42 2.17 -15.44
N TRP A 117 -3.58 2.80 -15.25
CA TRP A 117 -4.54 2.39 -14.22
C TRP A 117 -5.12 0.98 -14.47
N GLU A 118 -5.54 0.68 -15.70
CA GLU A 118 -6.03 -0.66 -16.03
C GLU A 118 -4.91 -1.71 -16.01
N ASP A 119 -3.69 -1.35 -16.38
CA ASP A 119 -2.51 -2.23 -16.28
C ASP A 119 -2.19 -2.55 -14.81
N ALA A 120 -2.19 -1.56 -13.93
CA ALA A 120 -2.01 -1.74 -12.50
C ALA A 120 -3.08 -2.67 -11.89
N LYS A 121 -4.33 -2.53 -12.34
CA LYS A 121 -5.43 -3.42 -11.96
C LYS A 121 -5.28 -4.83 -12.52
N ALA A 122 -4.76 -5.00 -13.73
CA ALA A 122 -4.50 -6.31 -14.32
C ALA A 122 -3.34 -7.03 -13.62
N ASN A 123 -2.26 -6.29 -13.33
CA ASN A 123 -1.05 -6.82 -12.68
C ASN A 123 -1.28 -7.10 -11.19
N THR A 124 -2.06 -6.26 -10.52
CA THR A 124 -2.49 -6.45 -9.13
C THR A 124 -4.01 -6.49 -9.08
N PRO A 125 -4.64 -7.67 -9.26
CA PRO A 125 -6.09 -7.82 -9.43
C PRO A 125 -6.86 -7.50 -8.14
N CYS A 126 -6.95 -6.21 -7.81
CA CYS A 126 -7.62 -5.70 -6.63
C CYS A 126 -9.10 -5.42 -6.96
N PRO A 127 -10.07 -6.14 -6.38
CA PRO A 127 -11.48 -5.90 -6.66
C PRO A 127 -11.98 -4.56 -6.12
N GLY A 128 -11.18 -3.89 -5.27
CA GLY A 128 -11.43 -2.54 -4.78
C GLY A 128 -11.08 -1.43 -5.79
N MET A 129 -10.18 -1.70 -6.74
CA MET A 129 -9.73 -0.69 -7.71
C MET A 129 -10.80 -0.43 -8.76
N GLY A 130 -11.29 0.81 -8.80
CA GLY A 130 -12.45 1.23 -9.62
C GLY A 130 -13.81 0.96 -8.95
N ARG A 131 -13.84 0.51 -7.70
CA ARG A 131 -15.09 0.23 -6.94
C ARG A 131 -15.08 0.90 -5.57
N GLY A 132 -16.23 0.94 -4.92
CA GLY A 132 -16.39 1.52 -3.59
C GLY A 132 -16.48 3.05 -3.60
N VAL A 133 -15.89 3.67 -2.58
CA VAL A 133 -15.98 5.12 -2.33
C VAL A 133 -15.33 5.92 -3.45
N LEU A 134 -15.98 7.02 -3.84
CA LEU A 134 -15.40 7.99 -4.77
C LEU A 134 -14.38 8.84 -4.02
N VAL A 135 -13.11 8.77 -4.45
CA VAL A 135 -12.02 9.58 -3.94
C VAL A 135 -11.91 10.83 -4.81
N PRO A 136 -12.13 12.03 -4.25
CA PRO A 136 -12.03 13.29 -4.99
C PRO A 136 -10.60 13.55 -5.48
N ILE A 137 -10.48 14.32 -6.57
CA ILE A 137 -9.19 14.68 -7.19
C ILE A 137 -8.19 15.27 -6.20
N ASP A 138 -8.63 16.13 -5.28
CA ASP A 138 -7.74 16.77 -4.31
C ASP A 138 -7.13 15.75 -3.33
N SER A 139 -7.91 14.74 -2.93
CA SER A 139 -7.42 13.64 -2.10
C SER A 139 -6.46 12.73 -2.87
N ILE A 140 -6.68 12.54 -4.18
CA ILE A 140 -5.77 11.79 -5.05
C ILE A 140 -4.45 12.54 -5.20
N ARG A 141 -4.49 13.87 -5.41
CA ARG A 141 -3.29 14.71 -5.52
C ARG A 141 -2.44 14.69 -4.25
N ILE A 142 -3.07 14.76 -3.07
CA ILE A 142 -2.36 14.65 -1.78
C ILE A 142 -1.63 13.31 -1.68
N GLN A 143 -2.31 12.19 -1.99
CA GLN A 143 -1.72 10.86 -1.91
C GLN A 143 -0.61 10.64 -2.94
N ARG A 144 -0.79 11.14 -4.16
CA ARG A 144 0.20 11.03 -5.24
C ARG A 144 1.48 11.79 -4.93
N ASN A 145 1.37 12.97 -4.31
CA ASN A 145 2.52 13.84 -4.05
C ASN A 145 3.35 13.39 -2.83
N ASP A 146 2.84 12.46 -2.03
CA ASP A 146 3.51 11.90 -0.85
C ASP A 146 3.27 10.38 -0.77
N PRO A 147 3.80 9.60 -1.73
CA PRO A 147 3.49 8.19 -1.83
C PRO A 147 4.11 7.36 -0.71
N GLY A 148 5.16 7.84 -0.03
CA GLY A 148 5.91 7.11 1.00
C GLY A 148 7.40 7.06 0.72
#